data_AF-A0A957EBC0-F1
#
_entry.id   AF-A0A957EBC0-F1
#
_cell.length_a   1.000
_cell.length_b   1.000
_cell.length_c   1.000
_cell.angle_alpha   90.00
_cell.angle_beta   90.00
_cell.angle_gamma   90.00
#
_symmetry.space_group_name_H-M   'P 1'
#
loop_
_entity.id
_entity.type
_entity.pdbx_description
1 polymer ?
#
loop_
_entity_poly.entity_id
_entity_poly.type
_entity_poly.pdbx_seq_one_letter_code
_entity_poly.pdbx_strand_id
1 'polypeptide(L)'
;FLDGNLWDGCGQVSRSFIQRLADGLDLDERHRHELLHCNRFEVTTLHAGGQDKGHVLVVDDLAVDFMFPAGSAKRELALGNGRVFIGLNPVHSEDQMCLDIQSIINLYPFFQPEHLLAWAQMESELFLDGIRNGRLATILNRLYDADSVSDLDSLADWHVGEYIASGGSLMWFAGMVKAVAKQHLNRLGSRLSKLRCPIPGGRYYLFPAAVGNRHVPEGHIELDPTCATAWVNDNDWLTTIVDVLGGCDGDDAVWCFPFTDYDGEKKVLAWRSPNQVGEYVVLQPTADSHTITWNTFNGQVVAPKMKSRLLPNRIDSANYQYGELTEASDSKTEKSYSI
;
A
#
# COMPACT_ATOMS: atom_id res chain seq x y z
N PHE A 1 -27.90 1.12 13.74
CA PHE A 1 -27.68 1.05 12.28
C PHE A 1 -26.28 1.56 12.03
N LEU A 2 -25.49 0.86 11.22
CA LEU A 2 -24.15 1.31 10.83
C LEU A 2 -24.28 2.60 10.02
N ASP A 3 -23.40 3.57 10.25
CA ASP A 3 -23.32 4.76 9.40
C ASP A 3 -22.68 4.37 8.07
N GLY A 4 -23.44 4.45 6.97
CA GLY A 4 -22.98 4.05 5.65
C GLY A 4 -21.76 4.84 5.16
N ASN A 5 -21.56 6.07 5.62
CA ASN A 5 -20.40 6.88 5.22
C ASN A 5 -19.11 6.47 5.96
N LEU A 6 -19.23 6.00 7.20
CA LEU A 6 -18.09 5.46 7.95
C LEU A 6 -17.69 4.06 7.50
N TRP A 7 -18.64 3.32 6.93
CA TRP A 7 -18.46 1.93 6.57
C TRP A 7 -18.39 1.73 5.05
N ASP A 8 -18.20 2.80 4.28
CA ASP A 8 -18.09 2.70 2.83
C ASP A 8 -16.84 1.89 2.44
N GLY A 9 -16.97 1.00 1.46
CA GLY A 9 -15.92 0.06 1.06
C GLY A 9 -15.49 -0.95 2.13
N CYS A 10 -16.17 -1.04 3.29
CA CYS A 10 -15.73 -1.91 4.37
C CYS A 10 -16.81 -2.63 5.18
N GLY A 11 -16.39 -3.67 5.90
CA GLY A 11 -17.26 -4.50 6.73
C GLY A 11 -16.50 -5.36 7.73
N GLN A 12 -17.22 -6.30 8.33
CA GLN A 12 -16.65 -7.30 9.24
C GLN A 12 -17.04 -8.70 8.82
N VAL A 13 -16.18 -9.67 9.13
CA VAL A 13 -16.42 -11.11 8.97
C VAL A 13 -16.13 -11.83 10.28
N SER A 14 -16.95 -12.82 10.63
CA SER A 14 -16.75 -13.61 11.85
C SER A 14 -15.54 -14.53 11.73
N ARG A 15 -14.67 -14.56 12.74
CA ARG A 15 -13.60 -15.57 12.84
C ARG A 15 -14.16 -16.99 12.86
N SER A 16 -15.34 -17.18 13.48
CA SER A 16 -16.02 -18.48 13.48
C SER A 16 -16.41 -18.95 12.08
N PHE A 17 -16.79 -18.02 11.19
CA PHE A 17 -17.11 -18.31 9.81
C PHE A 17 -15.85 -18.69 9.01
N ILE A 18 -14.77 -17.93 9.18
CA ILE A 18 -13.47 -18.23 8.59
C ILE A 18 -12.97 -19.63 8.99
N GLN A 19 -13.11 -19.99 10.27
CA GLN A 19 -12.79 -21.33 10.75
C GLN A 19 -13.63 -22.41 10.07
N ARG A 20 -14.94 -22.20 9.92
CA ARG A 20 -15.83 -23.15 9.22
C ARG A 20 -15.47 -23.30 7.74
N LEU A 21 -15.04 -22.23 7.07
CA LEU A 21 -14.53 -22.31 5.70
C LEU A 21 -13.24 -23.14 5.64
N ALA A 22 -12.29 -22.86 6.52
CA ALA A 22 -11.01 -23.57 6.56
C ALA A 22 -11.16 -25.07 6.84
N ASP A 23 -12.17 -25.45 7.64
CA ASP A 23 -12.45 -26.86 7.96
C ASP A 23 -13.33 -27.55 6.90
N GLY A 24 -14.09 -26.79 6.10
CA GLY A 24 -15.02 -27.30 5.09
C GLY A 24 -14.47 -27.36 3.67
N LEU A 25 -13.38 -26.65 3.39
CA LEU A 25 -12.72 -26.59 2.08
C LEU A 25 -11.48 -27.50 2.06
N ASP A 26 -11.25 -28.15 0.92
CA ASP A 26 -10.01 -28.89 0.65
C ASP A 26 -8.91 -27.89 0.25
N LEU A 27 -8.24 -27.34 1.27
CA LEU A 27 -7.17 -26.35 1.12
C LEU A 27 -5.81 -26.98 1.40
N ASP A 28 -4.80 -26.59 0.65
CA ASP A 28 -3.42 -26.88 1.05
C ASP A 28 -3.04 -26.13 2.35
N GLU A 29 -1.92 -26.54 2.96
CA GLU A 29 -1.47 -26.00 4.24
C GLU A 29 -1.24 -24.49 4.20
N ARG A 30 -0.77 -23.95 3.07
CA ARG A 30 -0.49 -22.53 2.91
C ARG A 30 -1.77 -21.71 2.85
N HIS A 31 -2.72 -22.07 1.99
CA HIS A 31 -4.01 -21.39 1.89
C HIS A 31 -4.80 -21.50 3.20
N ARG A 32 -4.73 -22.66 3.87
CA ARG A 32 -5.34 -22.83 5.19
C ARG A 32 -4.70 -21.91 6.23
N HIS A 33 -3.37 -21.79 6.23
CA HIS A 33 -2.66 -20.89 7.14
C HIS A 33 -3.05 -19.44 6.89
N GLU A 34 -2.98 -18.96 5.65
CA GLU A 34 -3.38 -17.59 5.26
C GLU A 34 -4.81 -17.30 5.67
N LEU A 35 -5.75 -18.19 5.37
CA LEU A 35 -7.16 -18.02 5.71
C LEU A 35 -7.38 -17.89 7.23
N LEU A 36 -6.65 -18.62 8.05
CA LEU A 36 -6.85 -18.62 9.52
C LEU A 36 -6.09 -17.51 10.26
N HIS A 37 -4.97 -17.05 9.70
CA HIS A 37 -4.08 -16.10 10.37
C HIS A 37 -4.17 -14.68 9.82
N CYS A 38 -4.75 -14.48 8.64
CA CYS A 38 -5.03 -13.15 8.13
C CYS A 38 -6.22 -12.52 8.88
N ASN A 39 -6.10 -11.23 9.23
CA ASN A 39 -7.15 -10.49 9.93
C ASN A 39 -7.95 -9.54 9.02
N ARG A 40 -7.62 -9.49 7.72
CA ARG A 40 -8.31 -8.64 6.74
C ARG A 40 -8.37 -9.31 5.38
N PHE A 41 -9.54 -9.27 4.76
CA PHE A 41 -9.73 -9.81 3.41
C PHE A 41 -10.34 -8.77 2.48
N GLU A 42 -9.87 -8.70 1.24
CA GLU A 42 -10.70 -8.22 0.15
C GLU A 42 -11.77 -9.29 -0.07
N VAL A 43 -13.03 -8.86 -0.09
CA VAL A 43 -14.18 -9.74 -0.17
C VAL A 43 -15.05 -9.39 -1.35
N THR A 44 -15.61 -10.42 -1.96
CA THR A 44 -16.78 -10.30 -2.83
C THR A 44 -17.81 -11.33 -2.37
N THR A 45 -18.98 -10.85 -1.95
CA THR A 45 -20.14 -11.71 -1.73
C THR A 45 -21.09 -11.53 -2.90
N LEU A 46 -21.78 -12.60 -3.29
CA LEU A 46 -22.87 -12.52 -4.26
C LEU A 46 -24.01 -13.40 -3.76
N HIS A 47 -25.19 -12.81 -3.59
CA HIS A 47 -26.36 -13.45 -2.99
C HIS A 47 -27.63 -12.95 -3.66
N ALA A 48 -28.80 -13.36 -3.17
CA ALA A 48 -30.09 -12.98 -3.75
C ALA A 48 -30.40 -11.48 -3.65
N GLY A 49 -29.72 -10.76 -2.74
CA GLY A 49 -29.89 -9.32 -2.53
C GLY A 49 -28.98 -8.44 -3.38
N GLY A 50 -27.99 -9.02 -4.07
CA GLY A 50 -26.99 -8.29 -4.83
C GLY A 50 -25.58 -8.81 -4.58
N GLN A 51 -24.61 -7.93 -4.84
CA GLN A 51 -23.17 -8.13 -4.66
C GLN A 51 -22.62 -7.12 -3.64
N ASP A 52 -21.98 -7.58 -2.58
CA ASP A 52 -21.13 -6.72 -1.74
C ASP A 52 -19.68 -6.88 -2.17
N LYS A 53 -18.94 -5.76 -2.23
CA LYS A 53 -17.50 -5.72 -2.49
C LYS A 53 -16.86 -4.70 -1.55
N GLY A 54 -15.66 -5.01 -1.07
CA GLY A 54 -14.82 -4.12 -0.29
C GLY A 54 -13.85 -4.93 0.56
N HIS A 55 -13.40 -4.36 1.67
CA HIS A 55 -12.54 -5.05 2.63
C HIS A 55 -13.32 -5.43 3.91
N VAL A 56 -13.07 -6.62 4.47
CA VAL A 56 -13.63 -7.03 5.76
C VAL A 56 -12.55 -7.28 6.79
N LEU A 57 -12.81 -6.79 8.00
CA LEU A 57 -12.01 -7.12 9.19
C LEU A 57 -12.51 -8.42 9.81
N VAL A 58 -11.59 -9.31 10.19
CA VAL A 58 -11.92 -10.51 10.95
C VAL A 58 -12.12 -10.14 12.41
N VAL A 59 -13.30 -10.45 12.97
CA VAL A 59 -13.63 -10.19 14.37
C VAL A 59 -14.17 -11.45 15.06
N ASP A 60 -13.93 -11.60 16.35
CA ASP A 60 -14.28 -12.82 17.10
C ASP A 60 -15.78 -12.90 17.37
N ASP A 61 -16.36 -11.84 17.93
CA ASP A 61 -17.73 -11.81 18.44
C ASP A 61 -18.71 -11.14 17.45
N LEU A 62 -18.89 -11.74 16.27
CA LEU A 62 -19.91 -11.31 15.31
C LEU A 62 -21.11 -12.28 15.31
N ALA A 63 -22.31 -11.74 15.53
CA ALA A 63 -23.55 -12.53 15.56
C ALA A 63 -23.98 -13.10 14.19
N VAL A 64 -23.33 -12.63 13.12
CA VAL A 64 -23.57 -13.00 11.72
C VAL A 64 -22.23 -13.35 11.08
N ASP A 65 -22.25 -13.99 9.91
CA ASP A 65 -21.03 -14.37 9.21
C ASP A 65 -20.34 -13.16 8.57
N PHE A 66 -21.12 -12.27 7.95
CA PHE A 66 -20.68 -11.00 7.38
C PHE A 66 -21.58 -9.87 7.85
N MET A 67 -20.98 -8.69 8.05
CA MET A 67 -21.68 -7.46 8.37
C MET A 67 -21.20 -6.35 7.44
N PHE A 68 -22.13 -5.84 6.63
CA PHE A 68 -21.96 -4.68 5.76
C PHE A 68 -23.05 -3.64 6.04
N PRO A 69 -22.87 -2.37 5.63
CA PRO A 69 -23.91 -1.35 5.72
C PRO A 69 -25.17 -1.75 4.97
N ALA A 70 -26.33 -1.43 5.55
CA ALA A 70 -27.61 -1.69 4.88
C ALA A 70 -27.70 -0.90 3.57
N GLY A 71 -27.94 -1.60 2.46
CA GLY A 71 -28.08 -0.99 1.13
C GLY A 71 -26.78 -0.80 0.35
N SER A 72 -25.64 -1.27 0.88
CA SER A 72 -24.34 -1.27 0.16
C SER A 72 -24.29 -2.24 -1.02
N ALA A 73 -25.10 -3.32 -0.99
CA ALA A 73 -25.15 -4.31 -2.06
C ALA A 73 -25.54 -3.73 -3.42
N LYS A 74 -24.67 -3.93 -4.41
CA LYS A 74 -24.87 -3.61 -5.83
C LYS A 74 -25.87 -4.60 -6.44
N ARG A 75 -26.96 -4.12 -7.04
CA ARG A 75 -28.11 -4.95 -7.46
C ARG A 75 -28.05 -5.43 -8.91
N GLU A 76 -27.01 -5.06 -9.64
CA GLU A 76 -26.80 -5.38 -11.05
C GLU A 76 -26.61 -6.89 -11.28
N LEU A 77 -26.07 -7.59 -10.28
CA LEU A 77 -25.86 -9.03 -10.29
C LEU A 77 -26.41 -9.63 -8.99
N ALA A 78 -27.19 -10.71 -9.08
CA ALA A 78 -27.69 -11.45 -7.94
C ALA A 78 -27.74 -12.96 -8.24
N LEU A 79 -27.52 -13.79 -7.22
CA LEU A 79 -27.66 -15.24 -7.34
C LEU A 79 -29.08 -15.68 -6.94
N GLY A 80 -29.70 -16.45 -7.83
CA GLY A 80 -30.98 -17.12 -7.55
C GLY A 80 -30.82 -18.39 -6.69
N ASN A 81 -31.96 -18.97 -6.33
CA ASN A 81 -32.05 -20.31 -5.72
C ASN A 81 -31.34 -20.47 -4.36
N GLY A 82 -31.23 -19.39 -3.58
CA GLY A 82 -30.65 -19.43 -2.23
C GLY A 82 -29.15 -19.73 -2.17
N ARG A 83 -28.44 -19.66 -3.31
CA ARG A 83 -26.98 -19.82 -3.33
C ARG A 83 -26.29 -18.51 -2.96
N VAL A 84 -25.13 -18.65 -2.33
CA VAL A 84 -24.23 -17.54 -1.99
C VAL A 84 -22.85 -17.89 -2.53
N PHE A 85 -22.21 -16.94 -3.20
CA PHE A 85 -20.80 -17.00 -3.57
C PHE A 85 -20.02 -16.06 -2.66
N ILE A 86 -18.82 -16.50 -2.27
CA ILE A 86 -17.92 -15.76 -1.39
C ILE A 86 -16.51 -15.94 -1.96
N GLY A 87 -15.89 -14.82 -2.35
CA GLY A 87 -14.46 -14.74 -2.64
C GLY A 87 -13.78 -13.99 -1.51
N LEU A 88 -12.66 -14.54 -1.01
CA LEU A 88 -11.80 -13.91 -0.02
C LEU A 88 -10.37 -13.91 -0.55
N ASN A 89 -9.74 -12.74 -0.52
CA ASN A 89 -8.32 -12.57 -0.84
C ASN A 89 -7.62 -11.94 0.38
N PRO A 90 -6.63 -12.61 1.00
CA PRO A 90 -5.89 -12.07 2.14
C PRO A 90 -5.26 -10.72 1.81
N VAL A 91 -5.33 -9.78 2.74
CA VAL A 91 -4.76 -8.43 2.59
C VAL A 91 -3.64 -8.24 3.59
N HIS A 92 -2.48 -7.81 3.09
CA HIS A 92 -1.27 -7.59 3.87
C HIS A 92 -0.77 -6.16 3.70
N SER A 93 -0.24 -5.57 4.77
CA SER A 93 0.54 -4.32 4.68
C SER A 93 1.99 -4.63 4.35
N GLU A 94 2.69 -3.67 3.79
CA GLU A 94 4.11 -3.82 3.49
C GLU A 94 4.90 -2.59 3.94
N ASP A 95 5.96 -2.78 4.70
CA ASP A 95 6.92 -1.72 5.09
C ASP A 95 7.94 -1.44 3.98
N GLN A 96 7.44 -1.40 2.74
CA GLN A 96 8.19 -1.03 1.55
C GLN A 96 7.34 -0.13 0.68
N MET A 97 7.99 0.85 0.06
CA MET A 97 7.31 1.80 -0.80
C MET A 97 8.23 2.23 -1.94
N CYS A 98 7.64 2.42 -3.11
CA CYS A 98 8.27 3.11 -4.22
C CYS A 98 7.36 4.24 -4.71
N LEU A 99 7.89 5.46 -4.80
CA LEU A 99 7.17 6.56 -5.42
C LEU A 99 7.06 6.34 -6.92
N ASP A 100 5.85 6.45 -7.44
CA ASP A 100 5.61 6.61 -8.87
C ASP A 100 5.90 8.06 -9.33
N ILE A 101 5.99 8.24 -10.66
CA ILE A 101 6.30 9.54 -11.27
C ILE A 101 5.30 10.63 -10.85
N GLN A 102 4.02 10.31 -10.74
CA GLN A 102 2.99 11.26 -10.38
C GLN A 102 3.13 11.70 -8.92
N SER A 103 3.39 10.78 -7.98
CA SER A 103 3.70 11.15 -6.60
C SER A 103 4.99 11.97 -6.46
N ILE A 104 6.03 11.67 -7.25
CA ILE A 104 7.26 12.48 -7.27
C ILE A 104 6.96 13.93 -7.66
N ILE A 105 6.15 14.13 -8.70
CA ILE A 105 5.78 15.46 -9.19
C ILE A 105 4.86 16.17 -8.17
N ASN A 106 3.82 15.48 -7.70
CA ASN A 106 2.75 16.08 -6.92
C ASN A 106 3.10 16.29 -5.45
N LEU A 107 4.20 15.71 -4.97
CA LEU A 107 4.72 15.92 -3.61
C LEU A 107 6.06 16.69 -3.62
N TYR A 108 6.48 17.25 -4.76
CA TYR A 108 7.61 18.19 -4.78
C TYR A 108 7.16 19.56 -4.22
N PRO A 109 7.98 20.28 -3.42
CA PRO A 109 9.37 19.99 -3.02
C PRO A 109 9.55 19.21 -1.71
N PHE A 110 8.52 18.55 -1.16
CA PHE A 110 8.66 17.72 0.03
C PHE A 110 9.67 16.58 -0.22
N PHE A 111 9.53 15.86 -1.33
CA PHE A 111 10.55 14.92 -1.81
C PHE A 111 11.50 15.61 -2.79
N GLN A 112 12.67 16.03 -2.29
CA GLN A 112 13.72 16.62 -3.12
C GLN A 112 14.56 15.53 -3.83
N PRO A 113 15.11 15.82 -5.02
CA PRO A 113 15.94 14.87 -5.76
C PRO A 113 17.09 14.27 -4.95
N GLU A 114 17.70 15.06 -4.06
CA GLU A 114 18.79 14.62 -3.20
C GLU A 114 18.36 13.51 -2.23
N HIS A 115 17.14 13.60 -1.69
CA HIS A 115 16.56 12.54 -0.85
C HIS A 115 16.35 11.26 -1.66
N LEU A 116 15.75 11.37 -2.85
CA LEU A 116 15.46 10.24 -3.73
C LEU A 116 16.75 9.52 -4.17
N LEU A 117 17.80 10.27 -4.52
CA LEU A 117 19.11 9.72 -4.87
C LEU A 117 19.77 9.02 -3.68
N ALA A 118 19.72 9.62 -2.50
CA ALA A 118 20.28 9.02 -1.29
C ALA A 118 19.60 7.69 -0.95
N TRP A 119 18.26 7.64 -1.01
CA TRP A 119 17.51 6.41 -0.76
C TRP A 119 17.73 5.35 -1.84
N ALA A 120 17.77 5.72 -3.11
CA ALA A 120 18.12 4.80 -4.19
C ALA A 120 19.54 4.20 -4.02
N GLN A 121 20.49 4.99 -3.51
CA GLN A 121 21.83 4.50 -3.19
C GLN A 121 21.80 3.50 -2.02
N MET A 122 21.10 3.82 -0.92
CA MET A 122 20.95 2.91 0.23
C MET A 122 20.31 1.58 -0.17
N GLU A 123 19.28 1.62 -1.02
CA GLU A 123 18.63 0.44 -1.59
C GLU A 123 19.63 -0.42 -2.37
N SER A 124 20.40 0.22 -3.25
CA SER A 124 21.38 -0.44 -4.11
C SER A 124 22.51 -1.08 -3.29
N GLU A 125 22.99 -0.39 -2.26
CA GLU A 125 24.02 -0.90 -1.35
C GLU A 125 23.54 -2.15 -0.60
N LEU A 126 22.32 -2.12 -0.04
CA LEU A 126 21.75 -3.27 0.65
C LEU A 126 21.57 -4.45 -0.31
N PHE A 127 21.08 -4.20 -1.52
CA PHE A 127 20.89 -5.24 -2.53
C PHE A 127 22.22 -5.90 -2.93
N LEU A 128 23.24 -5.10 -3.22
CA LEU A 128 24.58 -5.60 -3.59
C LEU A 128 25.23 -6.38 -2.45
N ASP A 129 25.07 -5.91 -1.22
CA ASP A 129 25.55 -6.59 -0.03
C ASP A 129 24.83 -7.94 0.21
N GLY A 130 23.50 -7.96 0.00
CA GLY A 130 22.71 -9.17 0.06
C GLY A 130 23.19 -10.23 -0.94
N ILE A 131 23.51 -9.83 -2.17
CA ILE A 131 24.01 -10.74 -3.21
C ILE A 131 25.38 -11.29 -2.79
N ARG A 132 26.28 -10.42 -2.36
CA ARG A 132 27.66 -10.78 -1.98
C ARG A 132 27.70 -11.78 -0.83
N ASN A 133 26.80 -11.63 0.15
CA ASN A 133 26.78 -12.45 1.36
C ASN A 133 25.75 -13.57 1.33
N GLY A 134 25.04 -13.79 0.23
CA GLY A 134 24.03 -14.85 0.12
C GLY A 134 22.80 -14.64 1.00
N ARG A 135 22.50 -13.40 1.43
CA ARG A 135 21.30 -13.05 2.23
C ARG A 135 20.07 -12.93 1.34
N LEU A 136 19.67 -14.05 0.75
CA LEU A 136 18.65 -14.13 -0.28
C LEU A 136 17.25 -13.76 0.23
N ALA A 137 16.85 -14.23 1.42
CA ALA A 137 15.52 -13.96 1.96
C ALA A 137 15.22 -12.46 2.05
N THR A 138 16.22 -11.66 2.46
CA THR A 138 16.13 -10.20 2.51
C THR A 138 16.01 -9.57 1.12
N ILE A 139 16.64 -10.16 0.10
CA ILE A 139 16.55 -9.70 -1.29
C ILE A 139 15.18 -10.05 -1.88
N LEU A 140 14.67 -11.26 -1.66
CA LEU A 140 13.40 -11.71 -2.23
C LEU A 140 12.21 -10.97 -1.66
N ASN A 141 12.20 -10.75 -0.35
CA ASN A 141 11.19 -9.91 0.30
C ASN A 141 11.16 -8.50 -0.28
N ARG A 142 12.23 -8.06 -0.98
CA ARG A 142 12.26 -6.77 -1.70
C ARG A 142 11.95 -6.86 -3.18
N LEU A 143 12.08 -8.02 -3.80
CA LEU A 143 11.93 -8.21 -5.24
C LEU A 143 10.52 -8.59 -5.68
N TYR A 144 9.72 -9.10 -4.76
CA TYR A 144 8.36 -9.53 -5.02
C TYR A 144 7.40 -8.71 -4.14
N ASP A 145 6.73 -7.72 -4.75
CA ASP A 145 5.40 -7.27 -4.31
C ASP A 145 4.50 -8.49 -4.46
N ALA A 146 3.96 -9.04 -3.37
CA ALA A 146 3.07 -10.20 -3.46
C ALA A 146 1.64 -9.77 -3.80
N ASP A 147 1.45 -8.92 -4.82
CA ASP A 147 0.13 -8.43 -5.24
C ASP A 147 -0.48 -9.24 -6.39
N SER A 148 0.11 -10.38 -6.80
CA SER A 148 -0.59 -11.29 -7.73
C SER A 148 -0.29 -12.77 -7.47
N VAL A 149 -1.37 -13.56 -7.33
CA VAL A 149 -1.34 -15.03 -7.34
C VAL A 149 -0.68 -15.57 -8.63
N SER A 150 -0.75 -14.80 -9.73
CA SER A 150 -0.09 -15.14 -11.00
C SER A 150 1.44 -15.04 -10.99
N ASP A 151 2.05 -14.22 -10.12
CA ASP A 151 3.51 -14.16 -9.97
C ASP A 151 4.03 -15.32 -9.09
N LEU A 152 3.17 -15.91 -8.26
CA LEU A 152 3.47 -17.05 -7.39
C LEU A 152 3.35 -18.41 -8.10
N ASP A 153 2.51 -18.54 -9.13
CA ASP A 153 2.53 -19.75 -9.97
C ASP A 153 3.87 -19.86 -10.75
N SER A 154 4.56 -18.73 -10.97
CA SER A 154 5.95 -18.73 -11.46
C SER A 154 6.99 -19.13 -10.39
N LEU A 155 6.60 -19.20 -9.12
CA LEU A 155 7.42 -19.66 -7.99
C LEU A 155 7.39 -21.18 -7.80
N ALA A 156 6.41 -21.89 -8.36
CA ALA A 156 6.40 -23.35 -8.40
C ALA A 156 7.55 -23.92 -9.24
N ASP A 157 8.10 -23.14 -10.18
CA ASP A 157 9.25 -23.50 -11.03
C ASP A 157 10.61 -23.11 -10.43
N TRP A 158 10.66 -22.70 -9.15
CA TRP A 158 11.85 -22.10 -8.58
C TRP A 158 12.84 -23.12 -8.00
N HIS A 159 13.50 -23.86 -8.89
CA HIS A 159 14.71 -24.64 -8.56
C HIS A 159 15.79 -23.79 -7.86
N VAL A 160 15.77 -22.45 -8.03
CA VAL A 160 16.67 -21.49 -7.36
C VAL A 160 16.34 -21.32 -5.88
N GLY A 161 15.05 -21.28 -5.51
CA GLY A 161 14.62 -21.18 -4.11
C GLY A 161 14.99 -22.43 -3.32
N GLU A 162 14.71 -23.61 -3.87
CA GLU A 162 15.11 -24.90 -3.29
C GLU A 162 16.63 -25.06 -3.24
N TYR A 163 17.35 -24.67 -4.30
CA TYR A 163 18.82 -24.72 -4.34
C TYR A 163 19.45 -23.87 -3.22
N ILE A 164 18.89 -22.69 -2.95
CA ILE A 164 19.43 -21.81 -1.91
C ILE A 164 18.98 -22.25 -0.52
N ALA A 165 17.73 -22.72 -0.37
CA ALA A 165 17.26 -23.37 0.86
C ALA A 165 18.10 -24.60 1.23
N SER A 166 18.66 -25.28 0.22
CA SER A 166 19.60 -26.39 0.38
C SER A 166 21.06 -25.95 0.67
N GLY A 167 21.30 -24.64 0.90
CA GLY A 167 22.62 -24.08 1.21
C GLY A 167 23.45 -23.64 0.00
N GLY A 168 22.85 -23.63 -1.20
CA GLY A 168 23.49 -23.15 -2.42
C GLY A 168 23.71 -21.64 -2.43
N SER A 169 24.87 -21.19 -2.90
CA SER A 169 25.14 -19.74 -3.06
C SER A 169 24.77 -19.27 -4.47
N LEU A 170 24.09 -18.11 -4.58
CA LEU A 170 23.87 -17.42 -5.85
C LEU A 170 25.19 -17.11 -6.57
N MET A 171 26.23 -16.78 -5.81
CA MET A 171 27.54 -16.40 -6.36
C MET A 171 28.22 -17.56 -7.10
N TRP A 172 27.76 -18.81 -6.91
CA TRP A 172 28.27 -19.96 -7.66
C TRP A 172 27.81 -19.97 -9.11
N PHE A 173 26.76 -19.21 -9.47
CA PHE A 173 26.23 -19.16 -10.83
C PHE A 173 25.97 -17.72 -11.29
N ALA A 174 26.82 -17.24 -12.20
CA ALA A 174 26.71 -15.90 -12.78
C ALA A 174 25.35 -15.64 -13.46
N GLY A 175 24.68 -16.67 -13.97
CA GLY A 175 23.33 -16.56 -14.55
C GLY A 175 22.27 -16.16 -13.53
N MET A 176 22.33 -16.71 -12.31
CA MET A 176 21.37 -16.44 -11.24
C MET A 176 21.55 -15.02 -10.69
N VAL A 177 22.80 -14.59 -10.49
CA VAL A 177 23.10 -13.20 -10.10
C VAL A 177 22.56 -12.20 -11.12
N LYS A 178 22.71 -12.48 -12.42
CA LYS A 178 22.16 -11.62 -13.50
C LYS A 178 20.63 -11.57 -13.49
N ALA A 179 19.96 -12.69 -13.24
CA ALA A 179 18.50 -12.75 -13.18
C ALA A 179 17.94 -11.91 -12.01
N VAL A 180 18.50 -12.11 -10.80
CA VAL A 180 18.13 -11.36 -9.60
C VAL A 180 18.41 -9.86 -9.76
N ALA A 181 19.56 -9.48 -10.32
CA ALA A 181 19.88 -8.09 -10.64
C ALA A 181 18.91 -7.47 -11.65
N LYS A 182 18.53 -8.21 -12.70
CA LYS A 182 17.55 -7.76 -13.69
C LYS A 182 16.17 -7.53 -13.07
N GLN A 183 15.73 -8.41 -12.17
CA GLN A 183 14.47 -8.25 -11.46
C GLN A 183 14.49 -7.02 -10.55
N HIS A 184 15.58 -6.78 -9.83
CA HIS A 184 15.74 -5.57 -9.03
C HIS A 184 15.63 -4.30 -9.87
N LEU A 185 16.31 -4.26 -11.02
CA LEU A 185 16.23 -3.14 -11.95
C LEU A 185 14.83 -2.97 -12.58
N ASN A 186 14.09 -4.06 -12.79
CA ASN A 186 12.71 -3.98 -13.23
C ASN A 186 11.81 -3.34 -12.16
N ARG A 187 12.00 -3.69 -10.88
CA ARG A 187 11.26 -3.11 -9.74
C ARG A 187 11.50 -1.61 -9.61
N LEU A 188 12.75 -1.16 -9.75
CA LEU A 188 13.11 0.26 -9.76
C LEU A 188 12.59 1.01 -11.02
N GLY A 189 11.92 0.31 -11.93
CA GLY A 189 11.35 0.94 -13.10
C GLY A 189 12.41 1.40 -14.09
N SER A 190 13.41 0.56 -14.40
CA SER A 190 14.51 0.84 -15.35
C SER A 190 14.08 1.25 -16.78
N ARG A 191 12.77 1.39 -17.05
CA ARG A 191 12.21 2.00 -18.26
C ARG A 191 11.65 3.38 -17.92
N LEU A 192 12.02 4.40 -18.69
CA LEU A 192 11.65 5.82 -18.50
C LEU A 192 10.17 6.06 -18.21
N SER A 193 9.25 5.26 -18.75
CA SER A 193 7.79 5.40 -18.53
C SER A 193 7.26 4.78 -17.23
N LYS A 194 8.11 4.13 -16.42
CA LYS A 194 7.72 3.41 -15.21
C LYS A 194 8.65 3.68 -14.02
N LEU A 195 9.34 4.81 -13.98
CA LEU A 195 10.26 5.15 -12.89
C LEU A 195 9.57 4.91 -11.52
N ARG A 196 10.27 4.20 -10.64
CA ARG A 196 9.87 3.87 -9.27
C ARG A 196 11.03 4.17 -8.33
N CYS A 197 10.87 5.14 -7.45
CA CYS A 197 11.93 5.56 -6.53
C CYS A 197 11.69 4.92 -5.15
N PRO A 198 12.57 4.02 -4.67
CA PRO A 198 12.41 3.40 -3.37
C PRO A 198 12.60 4.46 -2.28
N ILE A 199 11.68 4.50 -1.32
CA ILE A 199 11.72 5.42 -0.19
C ILE A 199 11.35 4.68 1.11
N PRO A 200 11.76 5.17 2.29
CA PRO A 200 11.25 4.67 3.56
C PRO A 200 9.72 4.79 3.61
N GLY A 201 9.02 3.86 4.25
CA GLY A 201 7.57 3.92 4.42
C GLY A 201 6.91 2.60 4.03
N GLY A 202 5.59 2.58 3.98
CA GLY A 202 4.84 1.36 3.73
C GLY A 202 3.44 1.59 3.18
N ARG A 203 2.79 0.50 2.78
CA ARG A 203 1.41 0.46 2.27
C ARG A 203 0.48 -0.10 3.34
N TYR A 204 -0.59 0.64 3.61
CA TYR A 204 -1.66 0.24 4.51
C TYR A 204 -3.01 0.58 3.88
N TYR A 205 -4.07 -0.05 4.35
CA TYR A 205 -5.43 0.25 3.90
C TYR A 205 -6.17 1.04 4.97
N LEU A 206 -6.87 2.10 4.58
CA LEU A 206 -7.56 2.95 5.55
C LEU A 206 -8.78 2.22 6.13
N PHE A 207 -9.04 2.41 7.42
CA PHE A 207 -10.35 2.18 8.04
C PHE A 207 -10.61 3.24 9.12
N PRO A 208 -11.86 3.70 9.26
CA PRO A 208 -12.28 4.43 10.45
C PRO A 208 -12.19 3.56 11.70
N ALA A 209 -11.85 4.17 12.84
CA ALA A 209 -11.72 3.49 14.12
C ALA A 209 -12.98 2.72 14.51
N ALA A 210 -14.17 3.22 14.17
CA ALA A 210 -15.45 2.56 14.42
C ALA A 210 -15.54 1.15 13.81
N VAL A 211 -14.93 0.92 12.64
CA VAL A 211 -14.97 -0.39 11.96
C VAL A 211 -14.22 -1.46 12.77
N GLY A 212 -13.17 -1.06 13.50
CA GLY A 212 -12.39 -1.95 14.36
C GLY A 212 -12.78 -1.93 15.83
N ASN A 213 -13.85 -1.22 16.21
CA ASN A 213 -14.15 -0.89 17.62
C ASN A 213 -12.94 -0.29 18.37
N ARG A 214 -12.18 0.56 17.68
CA ARG A 214 -10.96 1.20 18.21
C ARG A 214 -11.24 2.64 18.63
N HIS A 215 -10.27 3.24 19.30
CA HIS A 215 -10.26 4.67 19.58
C HIS A 215 -8.97 5.29 19.01
N VAL A 216 -9.13 6.15 18.01
CA VAL A 216 -8.04 6.97 17.45
C VAL A 216 -8.40 8.44 17.68
N PRO A 217 -7.54 9.24 18.33
CA PRO A 217 -7.79 10.67 18.52
C PRO A 217 -7.87 11.43 17.19
N GLU A 218 -8.59 12.56 17.16
CA GLU A 218 -8.58 13.46 15.99
C GLU A 218 -7.15 13.92 15.67
N GLY A 219 -6.85 14.07 14.38
CA GLY A 219 -5.54 14.37 13.83
C GLY A 219 -4.53 13.22 13.92
N HIS A 220 -4.94 12.01 14.34
CA HIS A 220 -4.03 10.88 14.54
C HIS A 220 -4.28 9.69 13.61
N ILE A 221 -3.25 8.86 13.50
CA ILE A 221 -3.24 7.60 12.75
C ILE A 221 -2.56 6.48 13.55
N GLU A 222 -3.14 5.29 13.53
CA GLU A 222 -2.51 4.08 14.07
C GLU A 222 -2.25 3.08 12.94
N LEU A 223 -0.98 2.78 12.69
CA LEU A 223 -0.57 1.77 11.72
C LEU A 223 -0.57 0.41 12.41
N ASP A 224 -1.38 -0.52 11.91
CA ASP A 224 -1.53 -1.86 12.44
C ASP A 224 -1.19 -2.89 11.35
N PRO A 225 0.05 -3.43 11.33
CA PRO A 225 0.45 -4.41 10.34
C PRO A 225 -0.26 -5.76 10.51
N THR A 226 -0.83 -6.05 11.68
CA THR A 226 -1.53 -7.32 11.92
C THR A 226 -2.87 -7.40 11.18
N CYS A 227 -3.48 -6.24 10.93
CA CYS A 227 -4.71 -6.11 10.14
C CYS A 227 -4.48 -5.45 8.79
N ALA A 228 -3.23 -5.12 8.44
CA ALA A 228 -2.87 -4.32 7.27
C ALA A 228 -3.55 -2.93 7.22
N THR A 229 -3.84 -2.33 8.38
CA THR A 229 -4.76 -1.19 8.49
C THR A 229 -4.06 0.08 8.97
N ALA A 230 -4.39 1.19 8.34
CA ALA A 230 -4.18 2.54 8.85
C ALA A 230 -5.47 3.02 9.50
N TRP A 231 -5.57 2.91 10.84
CA TRP A 231 -6.74 3.34 11.58
C TRP A 231 -6.73 4.86 11.74
N VAL A 232 -7.85 5.49 11.39
CA VAL A 232 -8.03 6.95 11.49
C VAL A 232 -9.25 7.28 12.33
N ASN A 233 -9.30 8.50 12.85
CA ASN A 233 -10.45 8.98 13.60
C ASN A 233 -11.70 9.08 12.71
N ASP A 234 -12.86 8.75 13.27
CA ASP A 234 -14.15 8.73 12.56
C ASP A 234 -14.58 10.13 12.06
N ASN A 235 -14.32 11.18 12.85
CA ASN A 235 -14.64 12.56 12.46
C ASN A 235 -13.69 13.07 11.37
N ASP A 236 -12.38 12.76 11.47
CA ASP A 236 -11.42 13.08 10.41
C ASP A 236 -11.80 12.39 9.09
N TRP A 237 -12.21 11.12 9.16
CA TRP A 237 -12.72 10.37 8.01
C TRP A 237 -13.86 11.12 7.31
N LEU A 238 -14.91 11.43 8.06
CA LEU A 238 -16.14 12.04 7.54
C LEU A 238 -15.96 13.47 7.05
N THR A 239 -15.06 14.24 7.67
CA THR A 239 -14.97 15.69 7.42
C THR A 239 -13.81 16.09 6.52
N THR A 240 -12.76 15.27 6.45
CA THR A 240 -11.49 15.67 5.84
C THR A 240 -10.89 14.60 4.94
N ILE A 241 -10.64 13.38 5.45
CA ILE A 241 -9.82 12.38 4.76
C ILE A 241 -10.48 11.92 3.46
N VAL A 242 -11.75 11.55 3.48
CA VAL A 242 -12.47 11.09 2.28
C VAL A 242 -12.50 12.18 1.21
N ASP A 243 -12.77 13.43 1.58
CA ASP A 243 -12.80 14.56 0.65
C ASP A 243 -11.42 14.86 0.05
N VAL A 244 -10.39 14.88 0.90
CA VAL A 244 -9.02 15.22 0.48
C VAL A 244 -8.42 14.13 -0.38
N LEU A 245 -8.64 12.85 -0.07
CA LEU A 245 -8.09 11.68 -0.78
C LEU A 245 -8.97 11.18 -1.94
N GLY A 246 -9.68 12.12 -2.58
CA GLY A 246 -10.37 11.87 -3.84
C GLY A 246 -11.59 10.95 -3.72
N GLY A 247 -12.31 11.01 -2.60
CA GLY A 247 -13.46 10.15 -2.32
C GLY A 247 -13.04 8.72 -2.00
N CYS A 248 -11.95 8.55 -1.26
CA CYS A 248 -11.47 7.23 -0.89
C CYS A 248 -12.48 6.48 -0.02
N ASP A 249 -12.46 5.16 -0.09
CA ASP A 249 -13.28 4.30 0.76
C ASP A 249 -12.42 3.28 1.54
N GLY A 250 -13.06 2.39 2.31
CA GLY A 250 -12.39 1.42 3.16
C GLY A 250 -11.62 0.32 2.43
N ASP A 251 -11.70 0.19 1.10
CA ASP A 251 -10.86 -0.75 0.34
C ASP A 251 -9.62 -0.11 -0.31
N ASP A 252 -9.46 1.21 -0.17
CA ASP A 252 -8.33 1.94 -0.71
C ASP A 252 -7.04 1.76 0.11
N ALA A 253 -5.95 1.47 -0.62
CA ALA A 253 -4.60 1.51 -0.09
C ALA A 253 -4.05 2.95 -0.08
N VAL A 254 -3.31 3.27 0.97
CA VAL A 254 -2.49 4.48 1.08
C VAL A 254 -1.04 4.12 1.32
N TRP A 255 -0.17 4.94 0.74
CA TRP A 255 1.21 5.03 1.16
C TRP A 255 1.28 5.80 2.47
N CYS A 256 2.07 5.30 3.42
CA CYS A 256 2.34 5.92 4.70
C CYS A 256 3.84 6.18 4.82
N PHE A 257 4.20 7.46 4.89
CA PHE A 257 5.58 7.92 5.04
C PHE A 257 5.75 8.58 6.41
N PRO A 258 6.32 7.89 7.40
CA PRO A 258 6.63 8.49 8.69
C PRO A 258 7.85 9.41 8.55
N PHE A 259 7.83 10.55 9.23
CA PHE A 259 8.94 11.49 9.26
C PHE A 259 8.98 12.27 10.58
N THR A 260 10.14 12.83 10.89
CA THR A 260 10.26 13.86 11.94
C THR A 260 10.31 15.23 11.27
N ASP A 261 9.39 16.10 11.65
CA ASP A 261 9.25 17.43 11.07
C ASP A 261 10.24 18.43 11.69
N TYR A 262 10.28 19.66 11.18
CA TYR A 262 11.24 20.69 11.62
C TYR A 262 11.10 21.08 13.10
N ASP A 263 9.91 20.87 13.68
CA ASP A 263 9.55 21.10 15.08
C ASP A 263 9.97 19.93 16.00
N GLY A 264 10.46 18.83 15.43
CA GLY A 264 10.83 17.61 16.15
C GLY A 264 9.67 16.64 16.38
N GLU A 265 8.46 16.98 15.93
CA GLU A 265 7.31 16.09 16.05
C GLU A 265 7.37 14.96 15.01
N LYS A 266 6.94 13.77 15.42
CA LYS A 266 6.73 12.66 14.49
C LYS A 266 5.39 12.81 13.80
N LYS A 267 5.38 12.68 12.48
CA LYS A 267 4.18 12.78 11.63
C LYS A 267 4.20 11.65 10.61
N VAL A 268 3.02 11.31 10.09
CA VAL A 268 2.84 10.37 8.98
C VAL A 268 2.17 11.13 7.85
N LEU A 269 2.84 11.21 6.71
CA LEU A 269 2.24 11.65 5.46
C LEU A 269 1.54 10.44 4.83
N ALA A 270 0.24 10.56 4.54
CA ALA A 270 -0.53 9.52 3.88
C ALA A 270 -1.18 10.01 2.59
N TRP A 271 -1.08 9.22 1.51
CA TRP A 271 -1.69 9.53 0.21
C TRP A 271 -1.96 8.25 -0.59
N ARG A 272 -2.90 8.33 -1.55
CA ARG A 272 -3.14 7.25 -2.53
C ARG A 272 -2.13 7.32 -3.66
N SER A 273 -1.82 6.21 -4.32
CA SER A 273 -0.98 6.24 -5.52
C SER A 273 -1.73 5.65 -6.72
N PRO A 274 -1.83 6.40 -7.82
CA PRO A 274 -1.36 7.78 -8.00
C PRO A 274 -2.20 8.81 -7.20
N ASN A 275 -1.62 9.97 -6.86
CA ASN A 275 -2.32 11.11 -6.21
C ASN A 275 -2.36 12.35 -7.10
N GLN A 276 -3.25 13.30 -6.81
CA GLN A 276 -3.23 14.67 -7.33
C GLN A 276 -2.42 15.64 -6.43
N VAL A 277 -2.15 16.85 -6.93
CA VAL A 277 -1.45 17.89 -6.15
C VAL A 277 -2.29 18.28 -4.93
N GLY A 278 -1.71 18.05 -3.75
CA GLY A 278 -2.32 18.25 -2.44
C GLY A 278 -3.38 17.22 -2.03
N GLU A 279 -3.48 16.10 -2.76
CA GLU A 279 -4.22 14.91 -2.32
C GLU A 279 -3.34 14.09 -1.37
N TYR A 280 -3.21 14.57 -0.13
CA TYR A 280 -2.51 13.90 0.96
C TYR A 280 -3.06 14.39 2.31
N VAL A 281 -2.83 13.61 3.36
CA VAL A 281 -3.08 14.03 4.75
C VAL A 281 -1.82 13.88 5.59
N VAL A 282 -1.66 14.73 6.60
CA VAL A 282 -0.56 14.64 7.57
C VAL A 282 -1.18 14.44 8.94
N LEU A 283 -0.89 13.29 9.55
CA LEU A 283 -1.46 12.86 10.82
C LEU A 283 -0.34 12.57 11.83
N GLN A 284 -0.64 12.65 13.12
CA GLN A 284 0.29 12.25 14.18
C GLN A 284 0.13 10.74 14.47
N PRO A 285 1.22 9.96 14.57
CA PRO A 285 1.10 8.57 14.97
C PRO A 285 0.60 8.47 16.42
N THR A 286 -0.33 7.56 16.71
CA THR A 286 -0.68 7.22 18.09
C THR A 286 0.50 6.56 18.80
N ALA A 287 0.45 6.45 20.14
CA ALA A 287 1.51 5.82 20.92
C ALA A 287 1.75 4.34 20.56
N ASP A 288 0.69 3.63 20.17
CA ASP A 288 0.72 2.21 19.82
C ASP A 288 0.92 1.96 18.32
N SER A 289 1.05 3.03 17.53
CA SER A 289 1.23 2.95 16.08
C SER A 289 2.52 2.23 15.71
N HIS A 290 2.45 1.29 14.77
CA HIS A 290 3.61 0.56 14.28
C HIS A 290 4.67 1.52 13.74
N THR A 291 5.90 1.31 14.17
CA THR A 291 7.04 2.06 13.69
C THR A 291 7.60 1.38 12.45
N ILE A 292 7.27 1.92 11.27
CA ILE A 292 7.86 1.46 10.02
C ILE A 292 9.38 1.65 10.08
N THR A 293 10.11 0.55 9.86
CA THR A 293 11.57 0.54 9.84
C THR A 293 12.06 0.16 8.45
N TRP A 294 12.88 1.02 7.85
CA TRP A 294 13.46 0.74 6.54
C TRP A 294 14.89 0.26 6.69
N ASN A 295 15.11 -1.02 6.37
CA ASN A 295 16.43 -1.63 6.44
C ASN A 295 17.36 -1.03 5.36
N THR A 296 18.60 -0.75 5.75
CA THR A 296 19.66 -0.26 4.87
C THR A 296 20.94 -1.06 5.13
N PHE A 297 21.94 -0.91 4.28
CA PHE A 297 23.23 -1.58 4.48
C PHE A 297 23.89 -1.21 5.82
N ASN A 298 23.76 0.04 6.26
CA ASN A 298 24.42 0.57 7.46
C ASN A 298 23.52 0.58 8.72
N GLY A 299 22.33 -0.01 8.68
CA GLY A 299 21.39 -0.02 9.80
C GLY A 299 19.95 0.18 9.37
N GLN A 300 19.16 0.92 10.15
CA GLN A 300 17.76 1.17 9.86
C GLN A 300 17.48 2.67 9.79
N VAL A 301 16.64 3.08 8.84
CA VAL A 301 16.07 4.42 8.77
C VAL A 301 14.68 4.36 9.37
N VAL A 302 14.44 5.22 10.36
CA VAL A 302 13.14 5.40 11.01
C VAL A 302 12.84 6.89 10.99
N ALA A 303 11.66 7.26 10.48
CA ALA A 303 11.16 8.63 10.44
C ALA A 303 12.23 9.67 10.01
N PRO A 304 12.69 9.66 8.74
CA PRO A 304 13.66 10.63 8.24
C PRO A 304 13.25 12.08 8.55
N LYS A 305 14.24 12.97 8.69
CA LYS A 305 13.97 14.39 8.93
C LYS A 305 13.47 15.06 7.67
N MET A 306 12.24 15.56 7.71
CA MET A 306 11.57 16.19 6.57
C MET A 306 10.90 17.50 7.01
N LYS A 307 10.28 18.22 6.07
CA LYS A 307 9.68 19.53 6.34
C LYS A 307 8.28 19.58 5.77
N SER A 308 7.24 19.39 6.58
CA SER A 308 5.84 19.36 6.12
C SER A 308 5.43 20.64 5.39
N ARG A 309 5.99 21.79 5.76
CA ARG A 309 5.80 23.09 5.08
C ARG A 309 6.23 23.13 3.60
N LEU A 310 6.93 22.10 3.12
CA LEU A 310 7.30 21.94 1.72
C LEU A 310 6.28 21.13 0.92
N LEU A 311 5.23 20.62 1.56
CA LEU A 311 4.13 19.97 0.85
C LEU A 311 3.31 21.01 0.09
N PRO A 312 2.89 20.72 -1.15
CA PRO A 312 2.13 21.66 -1.96
C PRO A 312 0.67 21.78 -1.50
N ASN A 313 0.11 22.97 -1.62
CA ASN A 313 -1.32 23.18 -1.38
C ASN A 313 -2.18 22.39 -2.39
N ARG A 314 -3.41 22.04 -1.98
CA ARG A 314 -4.38 21.37 -2.84
C ARG A 314 -4.68 22.19 -4.09
N ILE A 315 -4.77 21.51 -5.24
CA ILE A 315 -4.90 22.16 -6.56
C ILE A 315 -6.10 23.10 -6.67
N ASP A 316 -7.21 22.79 -5.99
CA ASP A 316 -8.43 23.58 -5.91
C ASP A 316 -8.31 24.83 -5.03
N SER A 317 -7.37 24.85 -4.09
CA SER A 317 -7.04 26.01 -3.26
C SER A 317 -6.03 26.96 -3.92
N ALA A 318 -5.42 26.55 -5.04
CA ALA A 318 -4.39 27.30 -5.74
C ALA A 318 -4.97 28.09 -6.93
N ASN A 319 -4.72 29.40 -6.96
CA ASN A 319 -5.00 30.23 -8.13
C ASN A 319 -3.82 30.19 -9.09
N TYR A 320 -3.96 29.51 -10.23
CA TYR A 320 -2.94 29.50 -11.28
C TYR A 320 -3.14 30.70 -12.20
N GLN A 321 -2.13 31.57 -12.27
CA GLN A 321 -1.99 32.50 -13.39
C GLN A 321 -1.36 31.75 -14.56
N TYR A 322 -2.21 31.25 -15.46
CA TYR A 322 -1.74 30.80 -16.76
C TYR A 322 -1.21 32.03 -17.52
N GLY A 323 0.05 31.99 -17.94
CA GLY A 323 0.57 33.01 -18.85
C GLY A 323 -0.25 32.99 -20.14
N GLU A 324 -0.64 34.16 -20.65
CA GLU A 324 -1.21 34.25 -21.99
C GLU A 324 -0.18 33.68 -22.98
N LEU A 325 -0.55 32.61 -23.68
CA LEU A 325 0.15 32.24 -24.89
C LEU A 325 -0.12 33.38 -25.88
N THR A 326 0.83 34.30 -25.98
CA THR A 326 0.86 35.23 -27.12
C THR A 326 0.88 34.35 -28.36
N GLU A 327 -0.10 34.55 -29.26
CA GLU A 327 -0.13 33.85 -30.55
C GLU A 327 1.26 33.97 -31.19
N ALA A 328 2.04 32.90 -31.13
CA ALA A 328 3.32 32.87 -31.78
C ALA A 328 3.02 32.87 -33.27
N SER A 329 3.45 33.93 -33.97
CA SER A 329 3.49 33.91 -35.44
C SER A 329 4.22 32.63 -35.85
N ASP A 330 3.58 31.83 -36.71
CA ASP A 330 4.00 30.54 -37.30
C ASP A 330 5.39 30.59 -38.00
N SER A 331 6.42 31.01 -37.29
CA SER A 331 7.81 30.91 -37.71
C SER A 331 8.43 29.80 -36.86
N LYS A 332 8.43 28.59 -37.45
CA LYS A 332 9.20 27.45 -36.97
C LYS A 332 10.62 27.90 -36.62
N THR A 333 10.90 28.05 -35.33
CA THR A 333 12.28 28.18 -34.87
C THR A 333 12.76 26.78 -34.56
N GLU A 334 13.35 26.13 -35.56
CA GLU A 334 14.28 25.02 -35.33
C GLU A 334 15.45 25.58 -34.52
N LYS A 335 15.40 25.41 -33.19
CA LYS A 335 16.60 25.49 -32.36
C LYS A 335 16.91 24.08 -31.89
N SER A 336 17.96 23.52 -32.46
CA SER A 336 18.61 22.33 -31.94
C SER A 336 19.13 22.62 -30.54
N TYR A 337 18.67 21.83 -29.58
CA TYR A 337 19.29 21.76 -28.26
C TYR A 337 20.37 20.68 -28.32
N SER A 338 21.61 21.05 -27.99
CA SER A 338 22.68 20.09 -27.68
C SER A 338 22.68 19.86 -26.17
N ILE A 339 22.86 18.59 -25.78
CA ILE A 339 23.00 18.13 -24.39
C ILE A 339 24.34 18.60 -23.82
#